data_AF-M7TWH7-F1
#
_entry.id   AF-M7TWH7-F1
#
_cell.length_a   1.000
_cell.length_b   1.000
_cell.length_c   1.000
_cell.angle_alpha   90.00
_cell.angle_beta   90.00
_cell.angle_gamma   90.00
#
_symmetry.space_group_name_H-M   'P 1'
#
loop_
_entity.id
_entity.type
_entity.pdbx_description
1 polymer ?
#
loop_
_entity_poly.entity_id
_entity_poly.type
_entity_poly.pdbx_seq_one_letter_code
_entity_poly.pdbx_strand_id
1 'polypeptide(L)'
;MMFNRFLILIIILGQSVHFRSVDAPYPILTDLDDSELMTKVKQAETSMLDAYRGILEAEKTGADIEPLTSQLSIAGEKLTLIHLYLKSEDESDVESLADYCIEISGIVLNQANSLVIYNTEYKQQHLVFTILDWIIVTSILLLATYFTWRMFRDRYYDRFQKYKIKVN
;
A
#
# COMPACT_ATOMS: atom_id res chain seq x y z
N MET A 1 -12.89 7.14 29.57
CA MET A 1 -13.15 6.51 28.26
C MET A 1 -12.05 6.72 27.21
N MET A 2 -11.04 7.60 27.41
CA MET A 2 -9.92 7.78 26.47
C MET A 2 -8.80 6.72 26.59
N PHE A 3 -8.67 6.03 27.73
CA PHE A 3 -7.58 5.08 27.96
C PHE A 3 -7.70 3.78 27.13
N ASN A 4 -8.91 3.41 26.69
CA ASN A 4 -9.12 2.17 25.94
C ASN A 4 -8.67 2.25 24.48
N ARG A 5 -8.49 3.46 23.93
CA ARG A 5 -8.04 3.65 22.55
C ARG A 5 -6.53 3.56 22.39
N PHE A 6 -5.77 3.88 23.43
CA PHE A 6 -4.30 3.75 23.42
C PHE A 6 -3.84 2.29 23.49
N LEU A 7 -4.59 1.43 24.20
CA LEU A 7 -4.25 0.01 24.36
C LEU A 7 -4.45 -0.79 23.05
N ILE A 8 -5.43 -0.41 22.22
CA ILE A 8 -5.67 -1.04 20.92
C ILE A 8 -4.54 -0.70 19.93
N LEU A 9 -3.98 0.52 19.98
CA LEU A 9 -2.86 0.93 19.11
C LEU A 9 -1.55 0.18 19.42
N ILE A 10 -1.30 -0.17 20.70
CA ILE A 10 -0.11 -0.93 21.09
C ILE A 10 -0.22 -2.40 20.66
N ILE A 11 -1.42 -2.98 20.67
CA ILE A 11 -1.64 -4.37 20.24
C ILE A 11 -1.46 -4.52 18.72
N ILE A 12 -1.84 -3.52 17.91
CA ILE A 12 -1.65 -3.54 16.46
C ILE A 12 -0.16 -3.38 16.09
N LEU A 13 0.63 -2.64 16.86
CA LEU A 13 2.08 -2.50 16.64
C LEU A 13 2.90 -3.75 17.05
N GLY A 14 2.33 -4.64 17.87
CA GLY A 14 3.02 -5.84 18.36
C GLY A 14 3.02 -7.06 17.41
N GLN A 15 2.20 -7.05 16.35
CA GLN A 15 2.09 -8.19 15.42
C GLN A 15 2.97 -8.02 14.16
N SER A 16 3.68 -6.91 14.00
CA SER A 16 4.37 -6.55 12.76
C SER A 16 5.79 -7.09 12.58
N VAL A 17 6.28 -7.97 13.47
CA VAL A 17 7.73 -8.33 13.52
C VAL A 17 8.01 -9.84 13.41
N HIS A 18 7.14 -10.59 12.73
CA HIS A 18 7.48 -11.95 12.31
C HIS A 18 7.25 -12.17 10.81
N PHE A 19 7.86 -11.30 9.99
CA PHE A 19 8.24 -11.70 8.64
C PHE A 19 9.41 -12.68 8.78
N ARG A 20 9.09 -13.99 8.85
CA ARG A 20 10.06 -15.05 8.59
C ARG A 20 10.65 -14.75 7.22
N SER A 21 11.96 -14.49 7.15
CA SER A 21 12.67 -14.58 5.89
C SER A 21 12.49 -16.00 5.39
N VAL A 22 11.63 -16.15 4.38
CA VAL A 22 11.59 -17.37 3.59
C VAL A 22 12.91 -17.34 2.82
N ASP A 23 13.87 -18.13 3.29
CA ASP A 23 15.10 -18.39 2.57
C ASP A 23 14.69 -19.06 1.25
N ALA A 24 14.55 -18.24 0.21
CA ALA A 24 14.31 -18.73 -1.12
C ALA A 24 15.53 -19.56 -1.53
N PRO A 25 15.36 -20.85 -1.89
CA PRO A 25 16.46 -21.67 -2.35
C PRO A 25 17.11 -20.98 -3.55
N TYR A 26 18.40 -20.69 -3.41
CA TYR A 26 19.21 -20.14 -4.48
C TYR A 26 19.16 -21.12 -5.66
N PRO A 27 18.82 -20.68 -6.88
CA PRO A 27 18.85 -21.55 -8.04
C PRO A 27 20.30 -22.02 -8.24
N ILE A 28 20.47 -23.34 -8.22
CA ILE A 28 21.72 -24.00 -8.59
C ILE A 28 21.88 -23.74 -10.10
N LEU A 29 22.73 -22.78 -10.44
CA LEU A 29 23.15 -22.50 -11.82
C LEU A 29 24.01 -23.67 -12.30
N THR A 30 23.38 -24.68 -12.88
CA THR A 30 24.06 -25.62 -13.76
C THR A 30 24.44 -24.88 -15.05
N ASP A 31 25.74 -24.87 -15.36
CA ASP A 31 26.26 -24.55 -16.69
C ASP A 31 25.52 -25.39 -17.72
N LEU A 32 24.63 -24.76 -18.49
CA LEU A 32 23.91 -25.38 -19.60
C LEU A 32 23.65 -24.30 -20.66
N ASP A 33 24.35 -24.49 -21.78
CA ASP A 33 23.80 -24.51 -23.13
C ASP A 33 22.87 -23.35 -23.49
N ASP A 34 23.36 -22.50 -24.41
CA ASP A 34 22.67 -21.36 -25.03
C ASP A 34 21.50 -21.79 -25.93
N SER A 35 20.69 -22.76 -25.48
CA SER A 35 19.43 -23.10 -26.09
C SER A 35 18.44 -21.95 -25.89
N GLU A 36 17.82 -21.49 -26.98
CA GLU A 36 16.77 -20.48 -27.00
C GLU A 36 15.64 -20.79 -26.01
N LEU A 37 15.41 -22.08 -25.70
CA LEU A 37 14.44 -22.52 -24.72
C LEU A 37 14.82 -22.08 -23.29
N MET A 38 16.09 -22.25 -22.90
CA MET A 38 16.54 -21.88 -21.55
C MET A 38 16.57 -20.39 -21.32
N THR A 39 16.82 -19.59 -22.37
CA THR A 39 16.73 -18.13 -22.26
C THR A 39 15.28 -17.69 -22.01
N LYS A 40 14.30 -18.31 -22.69
CA LYS A 40 12.86 -18.08 -22.42
C LYS A 40 12.45 -18.48 -21.01
N VAL A 41 12.91 -19.62 -20.51
CA VAL A 41 12.59 -20.06 -19.14
C VAL A 41 13.16 -19.08 -18.10
N LYS A 42 14.42 -18.66 -18.25
CA LYS A 42 15.01 -17.62 -17.39
C LYS A 42 14.27 -16.29 -17.47
N GLN A 43 13.78 -15.93 -18.66
CA GLN A 43 12.95 -14.73 -18.84
C GLN A 43 11.62 -14.86 -18.09
N ALA A 44 10.96 -16.02 -18.16
CA ALA A 44 9.74 -16.30 -17.41
C ALA A 44 9.97 -16.20 -15.89
N GLU A 45 11.04 -16.81 -15.37
CA GLU A 45 11.44 -16.71 -13.96
C GLU A 45 11.66 -15.26 -13.53
N THR A 46 12.43 -14.51 -14.32
CA THR A 46 12.73 -13.10 -14.03
C THR A 46 11.46 -12.27 -14.03
N SER A 47 10.58 -12.48 -15.01
CA SER A 47 9.31 -11.76 -15.11
C SER A 47 8.38 -12.09 -13.93
N MET A 48 8.33 -13.35 -13.50
CA MET A 48 7.59 -13.76 -12.30
C MET A 48 8.13 -13.13 -11.02
N LEU A 49 9.47 -13.05 -10.87
CA LEU A 49 10.11 -12.38 -9.74
C LEU A 49 9.77 -10.88 -9.70
N ASP A 50 9.77 -10.22 -10.85
CA ASP A 50 9.41 -8.81 -10.95
C ASP A 50 7.93 -8.60 -10.64
N ALA A 51 7.03 -9.48 -11.11
CA ALA A 51 5.62 -9.47 -10.73
C ALA A 51 5.41 -9.63 -9.21
N TYR A 52 6.16 -10.53 -8.57
CA TYR A 52 6.13 -10.72 -7.12
C TYR A 52 6.58 -9.45 -6.36
N ARG A 53 7.65 -8.80 -6.83
CA ARG A 53 8.13 -7.53 -6.26
C ARG A 53 7.07 -6.43 -6.41
N GLY A 54 6.42 -6.35 -7.56
CA GLY A 54 5.33 -5.40 -7.82
C GLY A 54 4.15 -5.63 -6.86
N ILE A 55 3.73 -6.88 -6.66
CA ILE A 55 2.67 -7.21 -5.68
C ILE A 55 3.08 -6.79 -4.26
N LEU A 56 4.32 -7.04 -3.84
CA LEU A 56 4.79 -6.64 -2.52
C LEU A 56 4.78 -5.11 -2.33
N GLU A 57 5.09 -4.36 -3.39
CA GLU A 57 5.00 -2.89 -3.36
C GLU A 57 3.53 -2.42 -3.28
N ALA A 58 2.63 -3.04 -4.03
CA ALA A 58 1.19 -2.79 -3.94
C ALA A 58 0.67 -3.10 -2.52
N GLU A 59 1.07 -4.22 -1.92
CA GLU A 59 0.71 -4.59 -0.54
C GLU A 59 1.18 -3.56 0.49
N LYS A 60 2.43 -3.07 0.36
CA LYS A 60 2.96 -2.00 1.23
C LYS A 60 2.12 -0.73 1.15
N THR A 61 1.47 -0.47 0.01
CA THR A 61 0.56 0.68 -0.14
C THR A 61 -0.82 0.42 0.48
N GLY A 62 -1.10 -0.81 0.95
CA GLY A 62 -2.37 -1.24 1.50
C GLY A 62 -3.38 -1.66 0.43
N ALA A 63 -2.92 -1.98 -0.79
CA ALA A 63 -3.77 -2.50 -1.84
C ALA A 63 -4.26 -3.92 -1.51
N ASP A 64 -5.46 -4.26 -1.98
CA ASP A 64 -5.92 -5.65 -1.99
C ASP A 64 -5.18 -6.42 -3.10
N ILE A 65 -4.40 -7.42 -2.70
CA ILE A 65 -3.55 -8.23 -3.57
C ILE A 65 -4.08 -9.66 -3.77
N GLU A 66 -5.19 -10.04 -3.13
CA GLU A 66 -5.76 -11.39 -3.22
C GLU A 66 -5.97 -11.87 -4.68
N PRO A 67 -6.57 -11.07 -5.60
CA PRO A 67 -6.75 -11.53 -6.98
C PRO A 67 -5.44 -11.67 -7.76
N LEU A 68 -4.42 -10.86 -7.45
CA LEU A 68 -3.12 -10.89 -8.13
C LEU A 68 -2.27 -12.07 -7.67
N THR A 69 -2.27 -12.35 -6.36
CA THR A 69 -1.54 -13.48 -5.77
C THR A 69 -2.12 -14.81 -6.25
N SER A 70 -3.45 -14.93 -6.40
CA SER A 70 -4.06 -16.13 -6.97
C SER A 70 -3.63 -16.38 -8.42
N GLN A 71 -3.53 -15.34 -9.25
CA GLN A 71 -3.06 -15.48 -10.63
C GLN A 71 -1.58 -15.86 -10.70
N LEU A 72 -0.74 -15.23 -9.87
CA LEU A 72 0.68 -15.54 -9.81
C LEU A 72 0.93 -16.97 -9.27
N SER A 73 0.08 -17.45 -8.36
CA SER A 73 0.12 -18.85 -7.89
C SER A 73 -0.09 -19.84 -9.02
N ILE A 74 -1.07 -19.59 -9.89
CA ILE A 74 -1.34 -20.44 -11.07
C ILE A 74 -0.13 -20.44 -12.02
N ALA A 75 0.50 -19.28 -12.26
CA ALA A 75 1.72 -19.19 -13.05
C ALA A 75 2.89 -19.95 -12.40
N GLY A 76 3.02 -19.91 -11.07
CA GLY A 76 4.04 -20.66 -10.33
C GLY A 76 3.89 -22.18 -10.43
N GLU A 77 2.66 -22.69 -10.47
CA GLU A 77 2.39 -24.09 -10.77
C GLU A 77 2.86 -24.48 -12.17
N LYS A 78 2.64 -23.60 -13.17
CA LYS A 78 3.14 -23.83 -14.54
C LYS A 78 4.66 -23.76 -14.64
N LEU A 79 5.31 -22.85 -13.93
CA LEU A 79 6.77 -22.78 -13.86
C LEU A 79 7.36 -24.07 -13.25
N THR A 80 6.68 -24.64 -12.26
CA THR A 80 7.07 -25.94 -11.68
C THR A 80 6.97 -27.07 -12.71
N LEU A 81 5.95 -27.07 -13.57
CA LEU A 81 5.82 -28.03 -14.67
C LEU A 81 6.94 -27.86 -15.70
N ILE A 82 7.33 -26.63 -16.03
CA ILE A 82 8.47 -26.35 -16.92
C ILE A 82 9.74 -27.06 -16.42
N HIS A 83 10.07 -26.90 -15.13
CA HIS A 83 11.24 -27.58 -14.55
C HIS A 83 11.12 -29.11 -14.55
N LEU A 84 9.90 -29.64 -14.42
CA LEU A 84 9.65 -31.08 -14.52
C LEU A 84 9.90 -31.59 -15.95
N TYR A 85 9.39 -30.88 -16.96
CA TYR A 85 9.54 -31.21 -18.38
C TYR A 85 11.00 -31.13 -18.85
N LEU A 86 11.71 -30.08 -18.44
CA LEU A 86 13.15 -29.94 -18.69
C LEU A 86 13.95 -31.11 -18.10
N LYS A 87 13.51 -31.66 -16.96
CA LYS A 87 14.14 -32.82 -16.34
C LYS A 87 13.81 -34.14 -17.05
N SER A 88 12.67 -34.22 -17.72
CA SER A 88 12.26 -35.42 -18.48
C SER A 88 12.71 -35.41 -19.94
N GLU A 89 13.46 -34.39 -20.39
CA GLU A 89 13.87 -34.18 -21.79
C GLU A 89 12.67 -34.09 -22.77
N ASP A 90 11.51 -33.68 -22.27
CA ASP A 90 10.29 -33.50 -23.07
C ASP A 90 10.06 -32.00 -23.30
N GLU A 91 10.44 -31.51 -24.48
CA GLU A 91 10.46 -30.07 -24.78
C GLU A 91 9.16 -29.56 -25.42
N SER A 92 8.21 -30.42 -25.76
CA SER A 92 7.09 -30.04 -26.65
C SER A 92 6.24 -28.89 -26.12
N ASP A 93 6.09 -28.82 -24.79
CA ASP A 93 5.15 -27.89 -24.15
C ASP A 93 5.87 -26.76 -23.38
N VAL A 94 7.20 -26.85 -23.21
CA VAL A 94 7.99 -25.94 -22.36
C VAL A 94 7.90 -24.50 -22.85
N GLU A 95 8.04 -24.29 -24.16
CA GLU A 95 8.00 -22.96 -24.75
C GLU A 95 6.64 -22.28 -24.52
N SER A 96 5.54 -23.01 -24.76
CA SER A 96 4.18 -22.49 -24.59
C SER A 96 3.87 -22.14 -23.12
N LEU A 97 4.38 -22.93 -22.18
CA LEU A 97 4.24 -22.68 -20.75
C LEU A 97 5.07 -21.47 -20.32
N ALA A 98 6.28 -21.32 -20.86
CA ALA A 98 7.14 -20.17 -20.56
C ALA A 98 6.51 -18.87 -21.06
N ASP A 99 5.99 -18.85 -22.28
CA ASP A 99 5.30 -17.69 -22.85
C ASP A 99 4.05 -17.33 -22.03
N TYR A 100 3.27 -18.32 -21.58
CA TYR A 100 2.14 -18.11 -20.66
C TYR A 100 2.58 -17.48 -19.33
N CYS A 101 3.67 -17.97 -18.72
CA CYS A 101 4.20 -17.41 -17.50
C CYS A 101 4.62 -15.94 -17.69
N ILE A 102 5.31 -15.62 -18.79
CA ILE A 102 5.74 -14.24 -19.14
C ILE A 102 4.53 -13.32 -19.32
N GLU A 103 3.49 -13.78 -20.02
CA GLU A 103 2.29 -12.99 -20.26
C GLU A 103 1.55 -12.70 -18.96
N ILE A 104 1.27 -13.72 -18.14
CA ILE A 104 0.56 -13.56 -16.87
C ILE A 104 1.37 -12.70 -15.90
N SER A 105 2.68 -12.91 -15.77
CA SER A 105 3.50 -12.07 -14.90
C SER A 105 3.53 -10.62 -15.36
N GLY A 106 3.55 -10.36 -16.67
CA GLY A 106 3.44 -9.01 -17.23
C GLY A 106 2.10 -8.34 -16.91
N ILE A 107 0.99 -9.06 -17.02
CA ILE A 107 -0.35 -8.57 -16.65
C ILE A 107 -0.41 -8.25 -15.15
N VAL A 108 0.05 -9.18 -14.32
CA VAL A 108 0.07 -9.04 -12.85
C VAL A 108 0.93 -7.85 -12.43
N LEU A 109 2.11 -7.69 -13.02
CA LEU A 109 3.01 -6.56 -12.74
C LEU A 109 2.35 -5.21 -13.09
N ASN A 110 1.73 -5.12 -14.26
CA ASN A 110 1.03 -3.90 -14.67
C ASN A 110 -0.15 -3.56 -13.75
N GLN A 111 -0.94 -4.57 -13.35
CA GLN A 111 -2.04 -4.38 -12.41
C GLN A 111 -1.52 -3.97 -11.03
N ALA A 112 -0.46 -4.61 -10.52
CA ALA A 112 0.16 -4.24 -9.25
C ALA A 112 0.66 -2.79 -9.26
N ASN A 113 1.35 -2.37 -10.33
CA ASN A 113 1.81 -0.99 -10.49
C ASN A 113 0.63 0.00 -10.55
N SER A 114 -0.47 -0.37 -11.21
CA SER A 114 -1.67 0.47 -11.23
C SER A 114 -2.30 0.66 -9.84
N LEU A 115 -2.28 -0.39 -9.00
CA LEU A 115 -2.76 -0.32 -7.62
C LEU A 115 -1.87 0.56 -6.74
N VAL A 116 -0.55 0.51 -6.94
CA VAL A 116 0.41 1.40 -6.26
C VAL A 116 0.08 2.86 -6.58
N ILE A 117 -0.06 3.20 -7.86
CA ILE A 117 -0.37 4.57 -8.30
C ILE A 117 -1.71 5.02 -7.72
N TYR A 118 -2.76 4.20 -7.85
CA TYR A 118 -4.08 4.52 -7.34
C TYR A 118 -4.08 4.78 -5.82
N ASN A 119 -3.45 3.92 -5.03
CA ASN A 119 -3.43 4.07 -3.57
C ASN A 119 -2.51 5.20 -3.09
N THR A 120 -1.40 5.45 -3.78
CA THR A 120 -0.52 6.58 -3.45
C THR A 120 -1.20 7.92 -3.73
N GLU A 121 -1.85 8.07 -4.88
CA GLU A 121 -2.62 9.27 -5.21
C GLU A 121 -3.81 9.46 -4.26
N TYR A 122 -4.56 8.39 -3.98
CA TYR A 122 -5.70 8.47 -3.06
C TYR A 122 -5.28 8.89 -1.65
N LYS A 123 -4.18 8.32 -1.12
CA LYS A 123 -3.64 8.72 0.18
C LYS A 123 -3.20 10.17 0.18
N GLN A 124 -2.53 10.63 -0.88
CA GLN A 124 -2.04 12.00 -0.95
C GLN A 124 -3.21 13.00 -0.99
N GLN A 125 -4.25 12.73 -1.77
CA GLN A 125 -5.44 13.57 -1.83
C GLN A 125 -6.17 13.60 -0.47
N HIS A 126 -6.37 12.43 0.14
CA HIS A 126 -7.05 12.35 1.44
C HIS A 126 -6.31 13.13 2.53
N LEU A 127 -4.97 13.07 2.55
CA LEU A 127 -4.16 13.85 3.50
C LEU A 127 -4.33 15.36 3.30
N VAL A 128 -4.31 15.84 2.05
CA VAL A 128 -4.51 17.27 1.74
C VAL A 128 -5.90 17.74 2.19
N PHE A 129 -6.95 16.98 1.88
CA PHE A 129 -8.31 17.31 2.33
C PHE A 129 -8.45 17.31 3.85
N THR A 130 -7.80 16.35 4.52
CA THR A 130 -7.80 16.31 6.00
C THR A 130 -7.14 17.55 6.59
N ILE A 131 -6.00 17.99 6.04
CA ILE A 131 -5.31 19.20 6.50
C ILE A 131 -6.18 20.45 6.28
N LEU A 132 -6.83 20.56 5.11
CA LEU A 132 -7.73 21.68 4.82
C LEU A 132 -8.91 21.74 5.78
N ASP A 133 -9.50 20.59 6.11
CA ASP A 133 -10.62 20.51 7.06
C ASP A 133 -10.20 21.02 8.45
N TRP A 134 -9.02 20.62 8.95
CA TRP A 134 -8.47 21.13 10.20
C TRP A 134 -8.28 22.66 10.20
N ILE A 135 -7.78 23.23 9.11
CA ILE A 135 -7.59 24.68 8.97
C ILE A 135 -8.93 25.41 9.00
N ILE A 136 -9.95 24.88 8.31
CA ILE A 136 -11.29 25.48 8.28
C ILE A 136 -11.93 25.44 9.67
N VAL A 137 -11.90 24.28 10.33
CA VAL A 137 -12.48 24.10 11.67
C VAL A 137 -11.82 25.03 12.69
N THR A 138 -10.48 25.08 12.71
CA THR A 138 -9.75 25.97 13.62
C THR A 138 -10.03 27.44 13.36
N SER A 139 -10.14 27.85 12.09
CA SER A 139 -10.48 29.23 11.71
C SER A 139 -11.87 29.64 12.21
N ILE A 140 -12.88 28.77 12.04
CA ILE A 140 -14.24 29.02 12.54
C ILE A 140 -14.24 29.16 14.07
N LEU A 141 -13.48 28.30 14.76
CA LEU A 141 -13.40 28.30 16.22
C LEU A 141 -12.74 29.58 16.76
N LEU A 142 -11.69 30.07 16.08
CA LEU A 142 -11.07 31.35 16.39
C LEU A 142 -12.03 32.53 16.17
N LEU A 143 -12.76 32.54 15.05
CA LEU A 143 -13.77 33.56 14.78
C LEU A 143 -14.88 33.55 15.83
N ALA A 144 -15.41 32.38 16.16
CA ALA A 144 -16.45 32.23 17.19
C ALA A 144 -15.96 32.71 18.57
N THR A 145 -14.72 32.36 18.94
CA THR A 145 -14.10 32.80 20.20
C THR A 145 -13.91 34.31 20.21
N TYR A 146 -13.42 34.90 19.12
CA TYR A 146 -13.25 36.34 18.97
C TYR A 146 -14.58 37.09 19.04
N PHE A 147 -15.61 36.60 18.35
CA PHE A 147 -16.96 37.20 18.38
C PHE A 147 -17.58 37.12 19.78
N THR A 148 -17.44 35.97 20.44
CA THR A 148 -17.92 35.78 21.82
C THR A 148 -17.23 36.76 22.75
N TRP A 149 -15.90 36.89 22.66
CA TRP A 149 -15.13 37.86 23.44
C TRP A 149 -15.57 39.30 23.18
N ARG A 150 -15.77 39.67 21.91
CA ARG A 150 -16.22 41.02 21.51
C ARG A 150 -17.59 41.34 22.10
N MET A 151 -18.57 40.46 21.93
CA MET A 151 -19.90 40.64 22.53
C MET A 151 -19.86 40.74 24.05
N PHE A 152 -18.99 39.96 24.69
CA PHE A 152 -18.84 39.98 26.14
C PHE A 152 -18.23 41.30 26.61
N ARG A 153 -17.19 41.78 25.93
CA ARG A 153 -16.55 43.06 26.21
C ARG A 153 -17.55 44.22 26.13
N ASP A 154 -18.33 44.29 25.05
CA ASP A 154 -19.30 45.37 24.85
C ASP A 154 -20.33 45.40 25.99
N ARG A 155 -20.84 44.23 26.42
CA ARG A 155 -21.77 44.14 27.56
C ARG A 155 -21.14 44.47 28.91
N TYR A 156 -19.87 44.14 29.12
CA TYR A 156 -19.18 44.40 30.38
C TYR A 156 -18.87 45.89 30.57
N TYR A 157 -18.44 46.58 29.52
CA TYR A 157 -18.14 48.02 29.58
C TYR A 157 -19.40 48.85 29.92
N ASP A 158 -20.54 48.52 29.31
CA ASP A 158 -21.82 49.20 29.60
C ASP A 158 -22.25 49.06 31.06
N ARG A 159 -22.05 47.89 31.66
CA ARG A 159 -22.37 47.70 33.08
C ARG A 159 -21.41 48.47 33.99
N PHE A 160 -20.12 48.46 33.70
CA PHE A 160 -19.13 49.17 34.51
C PHE A 160 -19.34 50.69 34.52
N GLN A 161 -19.70 51.30 33.39
CA GLN A 161 -19.99 52.74 33.37
C GLN A 161 -21.23 53.11 34.18
N LYS A 162 -22.28 52.29 34.18
CA LYS A 162 -23.48 52.52 35.01
C LYS A 162 -23.19 52.50 36.51
N TYR A 163 -22.25 51.69 36.97
CA TYR A 163 -21.84 51.71 38.38
C TYR A 163 -21.03 52.96 38.74
N LYS A 164 -20.20 53.47 37.82
CA LYS A 164 -19.36 54.66 38.09
C LYS A 164 -20.18 55.95 38.26
N ILE A 165 -21.33 56.06 37.61
CA ILE A 165 -22.22 57.25 37.68
C ILE A 165 -23.05 57.29 38.97
N LYS A 166 -23.24 56.16 39.65
CA LYS A 166 -24.04 56.10 40.91
C LYS A 166 -23.23 56.35 42.19
N VAL A 167 -21.90 56.42 42.10
CA VAL A 167 -21.01 56.56 43.26
C VAL A 167 -20.48 57.99 43.42
N ASN A 168 -20.82 58.90 42.49
CA ASN A 168 -20.71 60.35 42.65
C ASN A 168 -22.10 60.94 42.90
#